data_AF-A0A2D5ZCH7-F1
#
_entry.id   AF-A0A2D5ZCH7-F1
#
_cell.length_a   1.000
_cell.length_b   1.000
_cell.length_c   1.000
_cell.angle_alpha   90.00
_cell.angle_beta   90.00
_cell.angle_gamma   90.00
#
_symmetry.space_group_name_H-M   'P 1'
#
loop_
_entity.id
_entity.type
_entity.pdbx_description
1 polymer ?
#
loop_
_entity_poly.entity_id
_entity_poly.type
_entity_poly.pdbx_seq_one_letter_code
_entity_poly.pdbx_strand_id
1 'polypeptide(L)'
;MLIAAIVLASIPFAFAGPEDFESHIRTWELPRTKIIEWDWETSFYTLEHLNRQIRNVERPPFDGMVITINHADRFYKDGLCHEVRWTEQEMQPVYDALASIEWKAYTHNFIAVFAGESHLGKDRRARMDWFNDEHWDNVLHNLRLLTRAAVAGKCVGLLFDPETYHRTVWNYYPNPRRRQKAAEHFGTKSYDEYFDQVRRRGAQYMEVIQSEMPECVIFNAYLAIRIGPSTTAQSIYGFYHAFLNGMLDAAGPGITFVDGNESSYSYKTKADFDRGYSDIRHRKLAYIAPENRRKYNAQVQAAPALFMDEIFGIGKMRRWTGTHMAYPDRVRLFEECLVHAMDASDEYVWIYAEKMNWRNERVPSGAIDAMKRARARVEALSVGKRRVDEQLGQAVREAMERRDVVNRWTDIRSPLIQPKSVSLYRDANADSDVTIDGRIDERTWEGAAELRDFTHLLYLTRDQVTAPTTARVTWSDRGLYLGITCSGLDAKRLADNPESERKRNSLRLVIAADVEGREFRRLDFNMNGFARLAANKLGERTWRKQPDPAEAPKTATAIGDDEWTAEWFIPWSCVGGKPAPNSTRKVTLARQCTSPSEYTSWSPKIDPNLWDSENLGTWRFRE
;
A
#
# COMPACT_ATOMS: atom_id res chain seq x y z
N MET A 1 5.45 69.89 -29.45
CA MET A 1 5.78 68.47 -29.15
C MET A 1 6.78 68.46 -28.01
N LEU A 2 6.56 67.63 -26.99
CA LEU A 2 7.32 67.66 -25.74
C LEU A 2 8.44 66.61 -25.77
N ILE A 3 9.71 67.04 -25.71
CA ILE A 3 10.82 66.22 -25.23
C ILE A 3 11.64 67.13 -24.32
N ALA A 4 11.52 66.95 -23.01
CA ALA A 4 12.30 67.66 -22.00
C ALA A 4 13.24 66.65 -21.32
N ALA A 5 14.51 66.67 -21.70
CA ALA A 5 15.54 65.93 -20.99
C ALA A 5 15.92 66.68 -19.71
N ILE A 6 15.71 66.06 -18.55
CA ILE A 6 16.13 66.61 -17.26
C ILE A 6 17.58 66.19 -17.00
N VAL A 7 18.46 67.18 -16.87
CA VAL A 7 19.86 66.99 -16.49
C VAL A 7 19.93 66.66 -15.00
N LEU A 8 20.61 65.57 -14.66
CA LEU A 8 20.90 65.17 -13.28
C LEU A 8 21.86 66.17 -12.61
N ALA A 9 21.40 66.82 -11.55
CA ALA A 9 22.25 67.55 -10.62
C ALA A 9 22.66 66.63 -9.45
N SER A 10 23.97 66.42 -9.29
CA SER A 10 24.52 65.51 -8.28
C SER A 10 24.43 66.12 -6.88
N ILE A 11 23.61 65.52 -6.00
CA ILE A 11 23.66 65.79 -4.56
C ILE A 11 24.59 64.75 -3.91
N PRO A 12 25.66 65.16 -3.20
CA PRO A 12 26.52 64.21 -2.50
C PRO A 12 25.81 63.66 -1.26
N PHE A 13 25.32 62.43 -1.33
CA PHE A 13 24.93 61.68 -0.13
C PHE A 13 26.19 61.29 0.64
N ALA A 14 26.37 61.85 1.83
CA ALA A 14 27.32 61.34 2.80
C ALA A 14 26.85 59.95 3.26
N PHE A 15 27.65 58.92 3.00
CA PHE A 15 27.41 57.61 3.60
C PHE A 15 27.71 57.69 5.10
N ALA A 16 26.68 57.51 5.92
CA ALA A 16 26.87 57.14 7.32
C ALA A 16 27.61 55.80 7.38
N GLY A 17 28.48 55.64 8.38
CA GLY A 17 29.24 54.40 8.59
C GLY A 17 28.35 53.22 8.99
N PRO A 18 28.84 51.97 8.94
CA PRO A 18 28.03 50.78 9.16
C PRO A 18 27.52 50.56 10.60
N GLU A 19 27.90 51.40 11.56
CA GLU A 19 27.83 51.09 12.99
C GLU A 19 26.53 51.56 13.69
N ASP A 20 25.71 52.41 13.07
CA ASP A 20 24.48 52.98 13.68
C ASP A 20 23.17 52.26 13.26
N PHE A 21 23.23 51.06 12.67
CA PHE A 21 22.05 50.31 12.22
C PHE A 21 21.56 49.20 13.18
N GLU A 22 22.05 49.13 14.42
CA GLU A 22 21.46 48.27 15.48
C GLU A 22 20.16 48.86 16.10
N SER A 23 19.31 49.47 15.27
CA SER A 23 18.03 50.04 15.71
C SER A 23 16.90 48.99 15.68
N HIS A 24 16.66 48.34 16.82
CA HIS A 24 15.39 47.73 17.20
C HIS A 24 14.66 46.90 16.13
N ILE A 25 15.21 45.73 15.76
CA ILE A 25 14.42 44.72 15.04
C ILE A 25 13.27 44.27 15.96
N ARG A 26 12.04 44.69 15.66
CA ARG A 26 10.84 44.08 16.24
C ARG A 26 10.67 42.69 15.64
N THR A 27 11.30 41.69 16.27
CA THR A 27 11.05 40.28 15.97
C THR A 27 9.66 39.92 16.46
N TRP A 28 8.74 39.68 15.53
CA TRP A 28 7.50 38.98 15.85
C TRP A 28 7.85 37.53 16.14
N GLU A 29 7.70 37.08 17.38
CA GLU A 29 7.98 35.69 17.74
C GLU A 29 7.07 34.77 16.93
N LEU A 30 7.68 33.88 16.13
CA LEU A 30 6.94 32.81 15.47
C LEU A 30 6.46 31.82 16.54
N PRO A 31 5.19 31.36 16.48
CA PRO A 31 4.70 30.31 17.36
C PRO A 31 5.62 29.09 17.29
N ARG A 32 6.09 28.63 18.46
CA ARG A 32 7.00 27.49 18.54
C ARG A 32 6.29 26.23 18.07
N THR A 33 6.84 25.57 17.04
CA THR A 33 6.33 24.30 16.54
C THR A 33 6.35 23.23 17.64
N LYS A 34 5.22 22.56 17.80
CA LYS A 34 4.99 21.50 18.78
C LYS A 34 5.25 20.14 18.15
N ILE A 35 6.01 19.28 18.81
CA ILE A 35 6.29 17.91 18.35
C ILE A 35 5.41 16.94 19.12
N ILE A 36 4.55 16.20 18.42
CA ILE A 36 3.63 15.22 18.99
C ILE A 36 4.17 13.80 18.76
N GLU A 37 4.10 12.95 19.78
CA GLU A 37 4.44 11.53 19.69
C GLU A 37 3.21 10.67 19.36
N TRP A 38 3.32 9.74 18.41
CA TRP A 38 2.35 8.67 18.23
C TRP A 38 3.07 7.35 17.94
N ASP A 39 3.34 6.54 18.96
CA ASP A 39 4.00 5.24 18.79
C ASP A 39 2.97 4.10 18.73
N TRP A 40 3.26 3.09 17.90
CA TRP A 40 2.47 1.86 17.85
C TRP A 40 2.53 1.08 19.17
N GLU A 41 3.71 0.95 19.80
CA GLU A 41 3.84 0.24 21.08
C GLU A 41 3.13 0.96 22.25
N THR A 42 3.19 2.30 22.33
CA THR A 42 2.51 3.05 23.42
C THR A 42 1.00 3.01 23.26
N SER A 43 0.48 2.83 22.04
CA SER A 43 -0.94 2.60 21.77
C SER A 43 -1.51 1.30 22.38
N PHE A 44 -0.67 0.40 22.91
CA PHE A 44 -1.11 -0.78 23.68
C PHE A 44 -1.07 -0.59 25.21
N TYR A 45 -0.48 0.50 25.71
CA TYR A 45 -0.40 0.72 27.16
C TYR A 45 -1.78 0.94 27.76
N THR A 46 -2.09 0.24 28.85
CA THR A 46 -3.28 0.56 29.64
C THR A 46 -3.13 1.92 30.31
N LEU A 47 -4.22 2.61 30.62
CA LEU A 47 -4.17 3.91 31.30
C LEU A 47 -3.44 3.85 32.66
N GLU A 48 -3.52 2.74 33.38
CA GLU A 48 -2.80 2.51 34.64
C GLU A 48 -1.30 2.27 34.41
N HIS A 49 -0.92 1.75 33.25
CA HIS A 49 0.48 1.68 32.83
C HIS A 49 1.01 3.07 32.46
N LEU A 50 0.26 3.82 31.64
CA LEU A 50 0.58 5.18 31.22
C LEU A 50 0.76 6.10 32.44
N ASN A 51 -0.18 6.10 33.39
CA ASN A 51 -0.09 6.96 34.57
C ASN A 51 1.14 6.60 35.44
N ARG A 52 1.39 5.31 35.71
CA ARG A 52 2.60 4.86 36.44
C ARG A 52 3.91 5.24 35.74
N GLN A 53 3.90 5.36 34.41
CA GLN A 53 5.08 5.70 33.62
C GLN A 53 5.17 7.17 33.20
N ILE A 54 4.24 8.05 33.63
CA ILE A 54 4.10 9.40 33.07
C ILE A 54 5.40 10.22 33.09
N ARG A 55 6.24 10.06 34.13
CA ARG A 55 7.55 10.74 34.26
C ARG A 55 8.69 10.13 33.44
N ASN A 56 8.51 8.91 32.92
CA ASN A 56 9.36 8.35 31.87
C ASN A 56 8.87 8.77 30.48
N VAL A 57 7.55 8.95 30.37
CA VAL A 57 6.86 9.32 29.14
C VAL A 57 7.20 10.75 28.74
N GLU A 58 7.13 11.70 29.66
CA GLU A 58 7.48 13.12 29.41
C GLU A 58 8.99 13.41 29.20
N ARG A 59 9.84 12.40 28.92
CA ARG A 59 11.31 12.58 28.84
C ARG A 59 11.87 13.08 27.50
N PRO A 60 11.47 12.56 26.32
CA PRO A 60 11.99 13.09 25.06
C PRO A 60 11.30 14.43 24.73
N PRO A 61 11.88 15.24 23.83
CA PRO A 61 11.48 16.64 23.63
C PRO A 61 10.22 16.79 22.76
N PHE A 62 9.15 16.13 23.16
CA PHE A 62 7.78 16.27 22.65
C PHE A 62 6.99 17.25 23.55
N ASP A 63 5.95 17.86 22.99
CA ASP A 63 5.02 18.75 23.71
C ASP A 63 3.66 18.07 23.97
N GLY A 64 3.51 16.80 23.57
CA GLY A 64 2.28 16.02 23.70
C GLY A 64 2.36 14.64 23.04
N MET A 65 1.35 13.80 23.28
CA MET A 65 1.21 12.50 22.62
C MET A 65 -0.22 12.23 22.12
N VAL A 66 -0.34 11.22 21.26
CA VAL A 66 -1.60 10.59 20.87
C VAL A 66 -1.83 9.36 21.76
N ILE A 67 -2.97 9.33 22.44
CA ILE A 67 -3.36 8.29 23.39
C ILE A 67 -4.45 7.42 22.74
N THR A 68 -4.12 6.15 22.48
CA THR A 68 -5.14 5.13 22.23
C THR A 68 -5.67 4.66 23.58
N ILE A 69 -6.97 4.82 23.84
CA ILE A 69 -7.55 4.40 25.12
C ILE A 69 -7.55 2.87 25.19
N ASN A 70 -6.76 2.32 26.12
CA ASN A 70 -6.84 0.93 26.57
C ASN A 70 -7.08 0.94 28.10
N HIS A 71 -8.20 0.36 28.55
CA HIS A 71 -8.52 0.25 29.97
C HIS A 71 -9.05 -1.15 30.25
N ALA A 72 -8.47 -1.84 31.24
CA ALA A 72 -8.75 -3.25 31.55
C ALA A 72 -8.72 -4.17 30.30
N ASP A 73 -7.69 -4.02 29.46
CA ASP A 73 -7.47 -4.73 28.18
C ASP A 73 -8.59 -4.55 27.12
N ARG A 74 -9.46 -3.54 27.29
CA ARG A 74 -10.46 -3.10 26.30
C ARG A 74 -10.01 -1.79 25.64
N PHE A 75 -9.97 -1.82 24.31
CA PHE A 75 -9.70 -0.64 23.49
C PHE A 75 -10.97 0.17 23.23
N TYR A 76 -10.86 1.50 23.31
CA TYR A 76 -11.91 2.45 22.97
C TYR A 76 -11.36 3.45 21.95
N LYS A 77 -11.54 3.15 20.67
CA LYS A 77 -11.00 3.96 19.56
C LYS A 77 -11.86 3.98 18.29
N ASP A 78 -12.75 3.01 18.08
CA ASP A 78 -13.58 2.91 16.88
C ASP A 78 -14.75 3.93 16.88
N GLY A 79 -14.45 5.23 16.93
CA GLY A 79 -15.43 6.31 17.10
C GLY A 79 -16.17 6.77 15.84
N LEU A 80 -16.03 6.08 14.71
CA LEU A 80 -16.83 6.32 13.49
C LEU A 80 -17.61 5.08 13.03
N CYS A 81 -17.03 3.89 13.14
CA CYS A 81 -17.61 2.66 12.59
C CYS A 81 -17.80 1.62 13.68
N HIS A 82 -18.70 1.91 14.62
CA HIS A 82 -19.01 1.00 15.72
C HIS A 82 -20.50 1.08 16.04
N GLU A 83 -21.27 0.11 15.51
CA GLU A 83 -22.74 0.05 15.65
C GLU A 83 -23.21 -0.19 17.09
N VAL A 84 -22.35 -0.77 17.94
CA VAL A 84 -22.67 -1.11 19.32
C VAL A 84 -22.50 0.12 20.20
N ARG A 85 -23.57 0.51 20.89
CA ARG A 85 -23.56 1.62 21.85
C ARG A 85 -22.75 1.24 23.10
N TRP A 86 -21.81 2.08 23.52
CA TRP A 86 -21.20 2.00 24.84
C TRP A 86 -22.09 2.73 25.87
N THR A 87 -21.83 2.51 27.16
CA THR A 87 -22.56 3.15 28.25
C THR A 87 -21.67 4.10 29.05
N GLU A 88 -22.27 5.14 29.64
CA GLU A 88 -21.56 6.06 30.57
C GLU A 88 -20.93 5.28 31.75
N GLN A 89 -21.58 4.21 32.22
CA GLN A 89 -21.08 3.36 33.30
C GLN A 89 -19.80 2.59 32.92
N GLU A 90 -19.69 2.12 31.67
CA GLU A 90 -18.44 1.51 31.16
C GLU A 90 -17.32 2.55 31.01
N MET A 91 -17.66 3.81 30.75
CA MET A 91 -16.71 4.89 30.52
C MET A 91 -16.27 5.62 31.80
N GLN A 92 -17.03 5.58 32.89
CA GLN A 92 -16.65 6.27 34.14
C GLN A 92 -15.25 5.89 34.65
N PRO A 93 -14.84 4.59 34.71
CA PRO A 93 -13.48 4.22 35.11
C PRO A 93 -12.41 4.74 34.14
N VAL A 94 -12.73 4.89 32.86
CA VAL A 94 -11.85 5.47 31.83
C VAL A 94 -11.65 6.96 32.08
N TYR A 95 -12.73 7.70 32.38
CA TYR A 95 -12.66 9.12 32.74
C TYR A 95 -11.83 9.34 34.01
N ASP A 96 -12.06 8.53 35.05
CA ASP A 96 -11.34 8.62 36.33
C ASP A 96 -9.83 8.35 36.14
N ALA A 97 -9.50 7.32 35.36
CA ALA A 97 -8.12 6.99 35.00
C ALA A 97 -7.43 8.11 34.22
N LEU A 98 -8.10 8.70 33.21
CA LEU A 98 -7.56 9.82 32.42
C LEU A 98 -7.39 11.10 33.27
N ALA A 99 -8.37 11.43 34.11
CA ALA A 99 -8.31 12.61 34.99
C ALA A 99 -7.18 12.52 36.02
N SER A 100 -6.85 11.29 36.46
CA SER A 100 -5.74 11.00 37.38
C SER A 100 -4.34 11.20 36.77
N ILE A 101 -4.22 11.44 35.46
CA ILE A 101 -2.93 11.71 34.81
C ILE A 101 -2.49 13.15 35.12
N GLU A 102 -1.35 13.26 35.79
CA GLU A 102 -0.70 14.53 36.12
C GLU A 102 0.28 14.97 35.01
N TRP A 103 -0.22 15.57 33.94
CA TRP A 103 0.63 16.22 32.93
C TRP A 103 1.47 17.36 33.52
N LYS A 104 2.72 17.52 33.05
CA LYS A 104 3.64 18.60 33.43
C LYS A 104 4.34 19.24 32.22
N ALA A 105 4.85 18.44 31.30
CA ALA A 105 5.52 18.89 30.08
C ALA A 105 4.63 18.73 28.85
N TYR A 106 3.84 17.66 28.79
CA TYR A 106 2.98 17.38 27.64
C TYR A 106 1.64 18.10 27.79
N THR A 107 1.47 19.17 27.03
CA THR A 107 0.30 20.05 27.07
C THR A 107 -0.62 19.90 25.86
N HIS A 108 -0.14 19.31 24.75
CA HIS A 108 -0.92 19.08 23.53
C HIS A 108 -1.17 17.58 23.30
N ASN A 109 -1.91 16.96 24.21
CA ASN A 109 -2.30 15.55 24.09
C ASN A 109 -3.59 15.39 23.27
N PHE A 110 -3.75 14.23 22.64
CA PHE A 110 -4.90 13.89 21.79
C PHE A 110 -5.42 12.49 22.10
N ILE A 111 -6.74 12.26 22.06
CA ILE A 111 -7.31 10.91 22.06
C ILE A 111 -7.43 10.39 20.63
N ALA A 112 -6.96 9.17 20.36
CA ALA A 112 -7.06 8.55 19.04
C ALA A 112 -8.49 8.04 18.76
N VAL A 113 -9.01 8.38 17.57
CA VAL A 113 -10.32 8.00 17.05
C VAL A 113 -10.15 7.49 15.62
N PHE A 114 -10.54 6.24 15.35
CA PHE A 114 -10.31 5.57 14.08
C PHE A 114 -11.58 5.44 13.24
N ALA A 115 -11.43 5.58 11.93
CA ALA A 115 -12.48 5.36 10.95
C ALA A 115 -12.78 3.89 10.72
N GLY A 116 -11.77 3.02 10.70
CA GLY A 116 -11.92 1.59 10.46
C GLY A 116 -11.96 0.76 11.74
N GLU A 117 -12.92 -0.16 11.85
CA GLU A 117 -12.95 -1.20 12.89
C GLU A 117 -11.63 -1.97 12.95
N SER A 118 -10.96 -1.97 14.11
CA SER A 118 -9.89 -2.95 14.39
C SER A 118 -10.45 -4.11 15.22
N HIS A 119 -10.26 -5.34 14.73
CA HIS A 119 -10.37 -6.57 15.54
C HIS A 119 -11.68 -6.81 16.32
N LEU A 120 -12.83 -6.43 15.77
CA LEU A 120 -14.04 -7.22 16.08
C LEU A 120 -13.75 -8.68 15.72
N GLY A 121 -13.95 -9.59 16.68
CA GLY A 121 -13.63 -11.01 16.52
C GLY A 121 -14.30 -11.61 15.28
N LYS A 122 -13.72 -12.68 14.71
CA LYS A 122 -14.03 -13.23 13.37
C LYS A 122 -15.52 -13.42 13.02
N ASP A 123 -16.39 -13.53 14.03
CA ASP A 123 -17.83 -13.72 13.87
C ASP A 123 -18.70 -12.46 14.05
N ARG A 124 -18.16 -11.33 14.56
CA ARG A 124 -18.92 -10.07 14.74
C ARG A 124 -18.98 -9.28 13.44
N ARG A 125 -20.08 -9.47 12.72
CA ARG A 125 -20.37 -8.85 11.41
C ARG A 125 -20.93 -7.43 11.51
N ALA A 126 -20.43 -6.60 12.43
CA ALA A 126 -20.91 -5.23 12.56
C ALA A 126 -20.80 -4.46 11.23
N ARG A 127 -21.73 -3.56 10.95
CA ARG A 127 -21.75 -2.70 9.76
C ARG A 127 -22.41 -1.38 10.11
N MET A 128 -21.62 -0.34 10.32
CA MET A 128 -22.13 1.02 10.17
C MET A 128 -22.66 1.20 8.74
N ASP A 129 -23.89 1.66 8.62
CA ASP A 129 -24.54 2.02 7.35
C ASP A 129 -24.90 3.51 7.41
N TRP A 130 -24.40 4.29 6.45
CA TRP A 130 -24.62 5.72 6.36
C TRP A 130 -26.10 6.12 6.36
N PHE A 131 -26.99 5.27 5.86
CA PHE A 131 -28.44 5.48 5.80
C PHE A 131 -29.22 4.93 7.01
N ASN A 132 -28.57 4.27 7.96
CA ASN A 132 -29.21 3.78 9.18
C ASN A 132 -29.03 4.80 10.31
N ASP A 133 -30.13 5.42 10.76
CA ASP A 133 -30.11 6.43 11.82
C ASP A 133 -29.78 5.84 13.20
N GLU A 134 -30.20 4.61 13.53
CA GLU A 134 -29.86 3.96 14.81
C GLU A 134 -28.35 3.67 14.91
N HIS A 135 -27.75 3.18 13.83
CA HIS A 135 -26.31 2.95 13.76
C HIS A 135 -25.56 4.29 13.90
N TRP A 136 -26.07 5.35 13.29
CA TRP A 136 -25.48 6.68 13.39
C TRP A 136 -25.62 7.30 14.80
N ASP A 137 -26.77 7.15 15.45
CA ASP A 137 -27.00 7.60 16.82
C ASP A 137 -26.09 6.90 17.84
N ASN A 138 -25.71 5.65 17.58
CA ASN A 138 -24.72 4.92 18.38
C ASN A 138 -23.29 5.45 18.13
N VAL A 139 -22.93 5.76 16.88
CA VAL A 139 -21.65 6.41 16.54
C VAL A 139 -21.55 7.80 17.20
N LEU A 140 -22.57 8.64 17.08
CA LEU A 140 -22.63 9.96 17.72
C LEU A 140 -22.61 9.87 19.25
N HIS A 141 -23.20 8.83 19.84
CA HIS A 141 -23.11 8.60 21.28
C HIS A 141 -21.68 8.23 21.69
N ASN A 142 -21.06 7.24 21.05
CA ASN A 142 -19.71 6.79 21.38
C ASN A 142 -18.67 7.91 21.16
N LEU A 143 -18.82 8.73 20.11
CA LEU A 143 -18.01 9.91 19.87
C LEU A 143 -18.09 10.94 21.00
N ARG A 144 -19.29 11.17 21.55
CA ARG A 144 -19.49 12.05 22.72
C ARG A 144 -18.69 11.55 23.91
N LEU A 145 -18.72 10.24 24.18
CA LEU A 145 -17.96 9.60 25.26
C LEU A 145 -16.44 9.74 25.04
N LEU A 146 -15.94 9.56 23.81
CA LEU A 146 -14.52 9.78 23.48
C LEU A 146 -14.11 11.25 23.61
N THR A 147 -14.99 12.19 23.27
CA THR A 147 -14.72 13.63 23.42
C THR A 147 -14.67 14.01 24.90
N ARG A 148 -15.56 13.46 25.74
CA ARG A 148 -15.47 13.60 27.21
C ARG A 148 -14.22 12.95 27.80
N ALA A 149 -13.78 11.81 27.26
CA ALA A 149 -12.51 11.21 27.66
C ALA A 149 -11.32 12.13 27.34
N ALA A 150 -11.33 12.82 26.20
CA ALA A 150 -10.31 13.83 25.87
C ALA A 150 -10.31 15.00 26.87
N VAL A 151 -11.48 15.52 27.23
CA VAL A 151 -11.63 16.57 28.26
C VAL A 151 -11.11 16.08 29.62
N ALA A 152 -11.51 14.89 30.07
CA ALA A 152 -11.04 14.29 31.33
C ALA A 152 -9.51 14.11 31.33
N GLY A 153 -8.94 13.66 30.22
CA GLY A 153 -7.50 13.50 30.02
C GLY A 153 -6.72 14.80 29.81
N LYS A 154 -7.37 15.97 29.87
CA LYS A 154 -6.77 17.30 29.62
C LYS A 154 -6.07 17.36 28.24
N CYS A 155 -6.66 16.71 27.24
CA CYS A 155 -6.22 16.76 25.85
C CYS A 155 -6.69 18.08 25.21
N VAL A 156 -6.00 18.51 24.14
CA VAL A 156 -6.40 19.68 23.32
C VAL A 156 -7.36 19.29 22.18
N GLY A 157 -7.58 17.99 21.98
CA GLY A 157 -8.61 17.49 21.09
C GLY A 157 -8.47 16.00 20.78
N LEU A 158 -8.80 15.65 19.54
CA LEU A 158 -8.87 14.28 19.04
C LEU A 158 -7.92 14.10 17.86
N LEU A 159 -7.18 12.98 17.82
CA LEU A 159 -6.56 12.53 16.58
C LEU A 159 -7.57 11.66 15.84
N PHE A 160 -7.90 12.03 14.60
CA PHE A 160 -8.73 11.22 13.72
C PHE A 160 -7.86 10.50 12.67
N ASP A 161 -7.90 9.16 12.69
CA ASP A 161 -7.31 8.31 11.66
C ASP A 161 -8.40 7.86 10.66
N PRO A 162 -8.47 8.46 9.45
CA PRO A 162 -9.34 8.01 8.38
C PRO A 162 -8.98 6.67 7.72
N GLU A 163 -7.94 5.94 8.13
CA GLU A 163 -7.59 4.64 7.55
C GLU A 163 -8.73 3.60 7.63
N THR A 164 -8.81 2.76 6.59
CA THR A 164 -9.86 1.74 6.43
C THR A 164 -9.26 0.34 6.51
N TYR A 165 -8.85 -0.06 7.72
CA TYR A 165 -8.12 -1.29 7.97
C TYR A 165 -8.78 -2.56 7.40
N HIS A 166 -10.10 -2.71 7.57
CA HIS A 166 -10.81 -3.97 7.26
C HIS A 166 -12.11 -3.79 6.46
N ARG A 167 -12.59 -2.56 6.22
CA ARG A 167 -13.96 -2.30 5.70
C ARG A 167 -14.05 -1.15 4.70
N THR A 168 -15.28 -0.91 4.25
CA THR A 168 -15.67 -0.09 3.09
C THR A 168 -16.55 1.07 3.52
N VAL A 169 -15.93 2.10 4.09
CA VAL A 169 -16.66 3.22 4.71
C VAL A 169 -16.61 4.47 3.83
N TRP A 170 -15.54 4.64 3.05
CA TRP A 170 -15.34 5.80 2.17
C TRP A 170 -15.47 5.51 0.67
N ASN A 171 -15.66 4.25 0.26
CA ASN A 171 -15.66 3.86 -1.15
C ASN A 171 -17.07 3.53 -1.66
N TYR A 172 -17.40 3.96 -2.88
CA TYR A 172 -18.66 3.59 -3.54
C TYR A 172 -18.54 2.27 -4.30
N TYR A 173 -17.62 2.24 -5.28
CA TYR A 173 -17.30 1.03 -6.05
C TYR A 173 -16.42 0.06 -5.25
N PRO A 174 -16.49 -1.26 -5.52
CA PRO A 174 -15.64 -2.24 -4.86
C PRO A 174 -14.16 -2.07 -5.25
N ASN A 175 -13.25 -2.35 -4.32
CA ASN A 175 -11.81 -2.44 -4.60
C ASN A 175 -11.29 -3.88 -4.39
N PRO A 176 -11.10 -4.64 -5.49
CA PRO A 176 -10.58 -6.01 -5.42
C PRO A 176 -9.18 -6.12 -4.80
N ARG A 177 -8.31 -5.12 -4.98
CA ARG A 177 -6.92 -5.14 -4.47
C ARG A 177 -6.87 -5.10 -2.94
N ARG A 178 -7.76 -4.33 -2.30
CA ARG A 178 -7.91 -4.27 -0.84
C ARG A 178 -8.97 -5.24 -0.29
N ARG A 179 -9.53 -6.13 -1.12
CA ARG A 179 -10.66 -7.03 -0.79
C ARG A 179 -11.89 -6.29 -0.23
N GLN A 180 -12.01 -5.02 -0.59
CA GLN A 180 -13.07 -4.11 -0.18
C GLN A 180 -14.29 -4.30 -1.12
N LYS A 181 -15.46 -4.54 -0.52
CA LYS A 181 -16.77 -4.58 -1.21
C LYS A 181 -17.20 -3.18 -1.71
N ALA A 182 -18.30 -3.12 -2.44
CA ALA A 182 -19.00 -1.86 -2.71
C ALA A 182 -19.67 -1.34 -1.43
N ALA A 183 -20.19 -0.10 -1.46
CA ALA A 183 -21.08 0.41 -0.43
C ALA A 183 -22.36 -0.47 -0.31
N GLU A 184 -22.98 -0.53 0.88
CA GLU A 184 -24.07 -1.49 1.18
C GLU A 184 -25.28 -1.34 0.24
N HIS A 185 -25.65 -0.10 -0.11
CA HIS A 185 -26.76 0.24 -1.02
C HIS A 185 -26.29 0.53 -2.46
N PHE A 186 -25.16 -0.06 -2.87
CA PHE A 186 -24.67 0.08 -4.23
C PHE A 186 -25.69 -0.47 -5.25
N GLY A 187 -26.11 0.38 -6.19
CA GLY A 187 -27.10 0.05 -7.22
C GLY A 187 -28.55 0.39 -6.84
N THR A 188 -28.84 0.70 -5.57
CA THR A 188 -30.12 1.28 -5.12
C THR A 188 -30.00 2.74 -4.70
N LYS A 189 -28.80 3.18 -4.32
CA LYS A 189 -28.42 4.57 -4.07
C LYS A 189 -27.34 5.02 -5.03
N SER A 190 -27.50 6.22 -5.59
CA SER A 190 -26.51 6.88 -6.43
C SER A 190 -25.29 7.35 -5.63
N TYR A 191 -24.20 7.69 -6.34
CA TYR A 191 -23.01 8.26 -5.71
C TYR A 191 -23.33 9.60 -5.03
N ASP A 192 -24.16 10.44 -5.64
CA ASP A 192 -24.50 11.78 -5.15
C ASP A 192 -25.40 11.70 -3.90
N GLU A 193 -26.39 10.80 -3.87
CA GLU A 193 -27.18 10.53 -2.64
C GLU A 193 -26.30 10.06 -1.48
N TYR A 194 -25.30 9.23 -1.76
CA TYR A 194 -24.31 8.84 -0.76
C TYR A 194 -23.45 10.03 -0.32
N PHE A 195 -23.01 10.87 -1.26
CA PHE A 195 -22.19 12.04 -0.98
C PHE A 195 -22.93 13.01 -0.04
N ASP A 196 -24.19 13.34 -0.36
CA ASP A 196 -25.02 14.23 0.46
C ASP A 196 -25.30 13.65 1.85
N GLN A 197 -25.60 12.34 1.94
CA GLN A 197 -25.82 11.67 3.22
C GLN A 197 -24.55 11.65 4.08
N VAL A 198 -23.38 11.38 3.49
CA VAL A 198 -22.10 11.38 4.22
C VAL A 198 -21.69 12.79 4.63
N ARG A 199 -21.99 13.81 3.81
CA ARG A 199 -21.83 15.24 4.18
C ARG A 199 -22.72 15.58 5.38
N ARG A 200 -23.99 15.21 5.36
CA ARG A 200 -24.90 15.37 6.51
C ARG A 200 -24.37 14.68 7.77
N ARG A 201 -23.86 13.46 7.66
CA ARG A 201 -23.24 12.75 8.80
C ARG A 201 -21.99 13.47 9.33
N GLY A 202 -21.13 13.99 8.45
CA GLY A 202 -19.96 14.79 8.84
C GLY A 202 -20.32 16.03 9.67
N ALA A 203 -21.42 16.72 9.32
CA ALA A 203 -21.94 17.84 10.11
C ALA A 203 -22.37 17.39 11.52
N GLN A 204 -23.20 16.34 11.61
CA GLN A 204 -23.65 15.77 12.89
C GLN A 204 -22.48 15.29 13.77
N TYR A 205 -21.42 14.75 13.17
CA TYR A 205 -20.21 14.31 13.86
C TYR A 205 -19.48 15.50 14.52
N MET A 206 -19.32 16.58 13.77
CA MET A 206 -18.69 17.82 14.24
C MET A 206 -19.53 18.53 15.31
N GLU A 207 -20.86 18.57 15.15
CA GLU A 207 -21.81 19.12 16.15
C GLU A 207 -21.62 18.46 17.52
N VAL A 208 -21.47 17.13 17.57
CA VAL A 208 -21.21 16.42 18.82
C VAL A 208 -19.86 16.80 19.43
N ILE A 209 -18.77 16.79 18.65
CA ILE A 209 -17.43 17.14 19.15
C ILE A 209 -17.43 18.55 19.75
N GLN A 210 -17.93 19.55 19.02
CA GLN A 210 -17.91 20.94 19.50
C GLN A 210 -18.89 21.21 20.65
N SER A 211 -19.92 20.39 20.82
CA SER A 211 -20.84 20.49 21.97
C SER A 211 -20.19 20.11 23.31
N GLU A 212 -19.21 19.20 23.28
CA GLU A 212 -18.44 18.79 24.46
C GLU A 212 -17.10 19.54 24.55
N MET A 213 -16.55 20.00 23.42
CA MET A 213 -15.25 20.67 23.35
C MET A 213 -15.24 21.78 22.26
N PRO A 214 -15.69 23.02 22.58
CA PRO A 214 -15.85 24.12 21.61
C PRO A 214 -14.57 24.62 20.93
N GLU A 215 -13.41 24.38 21.54
CA GLU A 215 -12.07 24.77 21.06
C GLU A 215 -11.23 23.52 20.68
N CYS A 216 -11.89 22.43 20.25
CA CYS A 216 -11.23 21.18 19.91
C CYS A 216 -10.28 21.32 18.71
N VAL A 217 -9.06 20.80 18.88
CA VAL A 217 -8.13 20.55 17.78
C VAL A 217 -8.36 19.14 17.22
N ILE A 218 -8.94 19.06 16.02
CA ILE A 218 -9.18 17.80 15.30
C ILE A 218 -7.97 17.48 14.42
N PHE A 219 -7.03 16.73 14.97
CA PHE A 219 -5.80 16.34 14.30
C PHE A 219 -6.06 15.15 13.37
N ASN A 220 -6.20 15.37 12.07
CA ASN A 220 -6.42 14.27 11.13
C ASN A 220 -5.07 13.72 10.69
N ALA A 221 -4.83 12.40 10.70
CA ALA A 221 -3.59 11.82 10.17
C ALA A 221 -3.32 12.28 8.71
N TYR A 222 -4.40 12.41 7.93
CA TYR A 222 -4.46 13.19 6.70
C TYR A 222 -5.88 13.74 6.50
N LEU A 223 -6.08 15.05 6.33
CA LEU A 223 -7.43 15.65 6.31
C LEU A 223 -8.15 15.46 4.96
N ALA A 224 -7.42 15.56 3.85
CA ALA A 224 -7.96 15.28 2.52
C ALA A 224 -6.91 14.62 1.60
N ILE A 225 -7.37 13.68 0.77
CA ILE A 225 -6.51 12.95 -0.17
C ILE A 225 -6.66 13.54 -1.58
N ARG A 226 -5.54 13.72 -2.28
CA ARG A 226 -5.51 14.18 -3.66
C ARG A 226 -5.91 13.06 -4.63
N ILE A 227 -7.14 13.11 -5.12
CA ILE A 227 -7.74 12.17 -6.09
C ILE A 227 -8.05 12.94 -7.38
N GLY A 228 -7.96 12.31 -8.56
CA GLY A 228 -8.44 12.95 -9.80
C GLY A 228 -9.93 13.30 -9.67
N PRO A 229 -10.38 14.55 -9.87
CA PRO A 229 -11.80 14.89 -9.63
C PRO A 229 -12.79 14.07 -10.46
N SER A 230 -12.38 13.61 -11.65
CA SER A 230 -13.14 12.69 -12.51
C SER A 230 -13.14 11.22 -12.04
N THR A 231 -12.42 10.88 -10.98
CA THR A 231 -12.27 9.52 -10.44
C THR A 231 -12.63 9.40 -8.95
N THR A 232 -13.15 10.45 -8.32
CA THR A 232 -13.48 10.47 -6.88
C THR A 232 -14.37 9.29 -6.46
N ALA A 233 -15.43 9.00 -7.22
CA ALA A 233 -16.32 7.85 -6.97
C ALA A 233 -15.61 6.49 -7.04
N GLN A 234 -14.56 6.37 -7.86
CA GLN A 234 -13.76 5.15 -8.05
C GLN A 234 -12.64 5.01 -7.00
N SER A 235 -12.42 6.04 -6.18
CA SER A 235 -11.41 6.03 -5.13
C SER A 235 -11.89 5.27 -3.89
N ILE A 236 -10.93 4.68 -3.17
CA ILE A 236 -11.18 4.10 -1.84
C ILE A 236 -11.50 5.13 -0.76
N TYR A 237 -11.34 6.43 -1.04
CA TYR A 237 -11.69 7.54 -0.16
C TYR A 237 -12.73 8.51 -0.78
N GLY A 238 -13.53 8.07 -1.75
CA GLY A 238 -14.46 8.91 -2.49
C GLY A 238 -15.45 9.72 -1.63
N PHE A 239 -15.92 9.15 -0.52
CA PHE A 239 -16.82 9.83 0.42
C PHE A 239 -16.11 10.58 1.56
N TYR A 240 -14.80 10.41 1.74
CA TYR A 240 -14.09 11.10 2.83
C TYR A 240 -14.11 12.63 2.62
N HIS A 241 -14.06 13.08 1.36
CA HIS A 241 -14.26 14.51 1.02
C HIS A 241 -15.66 15.01 1.37
N ALA A 242 -16.71 14.19 1.23
CA ALA A 242 -18.06 14.56 1.63
C ALA A 242 -18.14 14.76 3.14
N PHE A 243 -17.60 13.80 3.90
CA PHE A 243 -17.55 13.83 5.36
C PHE A 243 -16.81 15.07 5.87
N LEU A 244 -15.63 15.37 5.31
CA LEU A 244 -14.87 16.57 5.62
C LEU A 244 -15.66 17.86 5.36
N ASN A 245 -16.34 17.95 4.22
CA ASN A 245 -17.17 19.14 3.94
C ASN A 245 -18.33 19.25 4.93
N GLY A 246 -18.91 18.14 5.37
CA GLY A 246 -19.88 18.10 6.46
C GLY A 246 -19.33 18.66 7.76
N MET A 247 -18.15 18.21 8.18
CA MET A 247 -17.50 18.77 9.38
C MET A 247 -17.23 20.27 9.22
N LEU A 248 -16.77 20.70 8.05
CA LEU A 248 -16.57 22.12 7.75
C LEU A 248 -17.88 22.92 7.71
N ASP A 249 -19.02 22.34 7.34
CA ASP A 249 -20.31 23.03 7.40
C ASP A 249 -20.62 23.45 8.86
N ALA A 250 -20.57 22.49 9.78
CA ALA A 250 -20.95 22.66 11.19
C ALA A 250 -19.90 23.31 12.10
N ALA A 251 -18.61 23.23 11.75
CA ALA A 251 -17.51 23.67 12.62
C ALA A 251 -17.65 25.14 13.07
N GLY A 252 -17.70 25.34 14.39
CA GLY A 252 -17.68 26.66 15.03
C GLY A 252 -16.33 27.36 14.92
N PRO A 253 -16.24 28.67 15.23
CA PRO A 253 -15.04 29.47 15.02
C PRO A 253 -13.81 29.01 15.83
N GLY A 254 -14.01 28.40 17.00
CA GLY A 254 -12.93 27.89 17.87
C GLY A 254 -12.34 26.54 17.43
N ILE A 255 -12.94 25.84 16.46
CA ILE A 255 -12.45 24.55 16.00
C ILE A 255 -11.23 24.75 15.10
N THR A 256 -10.17 23.99 15.39
CA THR A 256 -8.98 23.88 14.53
C THR A 256 -8.92 22.48 13.95
N PHE A 257 -8.73 22.40 12.63
CA PHE A 257 -8.42 21.15 11.94
C PHE A 257 -6.93 21.10 11.68
N VAL A 258 -6.30 19.94 11.83
CA VAL A 258 -4.91 19.74 11.40
C VAL A 258 -4.89 18.67 10.32
N ASP A 259 -4.28 18.97 9.18
CA ASP A 259 -3.92 17.99 8.16
C ASP A 259 -2.51 17.47 8.47
N GLY A 260 -2.47 16.33 9.17
CA GLY A 260 -1.25 15.63 9.61
C GLY A 260 -0.37 15.12 8.48
N ASN A 261 -0.78 15.28 7.23
CA ASN A 261 0.03 15.03 6.05
C ASN A 261 0.83 13.71 6.06
N GLU A 262 0.24 12.60 6.52
CA GLU A 262 0.94 11.31 6.70
C GLU A 262 1.81 10.88 5.50
N SER A 263 1.45 11.30 4.28
CA SER A 263 2.27 11.14 3.07
C SER A 263 3.74 11.61 3.21
N SER A 264 4.03 12.51 4.16
CA SER A 264 5.38 13.01 4.44
C SER A 264 6.31 12.03 5.11
N TYR A 265 5.85 10.85 5.57
CA TYR A 265 6.73 9.72 5.90
C TYR A 265 7.77 9.45 4.79
N SER A 266 7.34 9.60 3.53
CA SER A 266 8.17 9.38 2.34
C SER A 266 9.13 10.55 2.03
N TYR A 267 8.90 11.75 2.57
CA TYR A 267 9.65 12.97 2.23
C TYR A 267 11.07 12.95 2.81
N LYS A 268 12.02 13.56 2.09
CA LYS A 268 13.46 13.58 2.49
C LYS A 268 14.14 14.93 2.25
N THR A 269 13.53 15.83 1.47
CA THR A 269 14.11 17.12 1.09
C THR A 269 13.15 18.27 1.43
N LYS A 270 13.67 19.48 1.69
CA LYS A 270 12.83 20.69 1.89
C LYS A 270 11.74 20.84 0.83
N ALA A 271 12.10 20.61 -0.44
CA ALA A 271 11.16 20.73 -1.56
C ALA A 271 9.98 19.74 -1.47
N ASP A 272 10.13 18.60 -0.80
CA ASP A 272 9.02 17.66 -0.56
C ASP A 272 8.05 18.23 0.47
N PHE A 273 8.57 18.71 1.60
CA PHE A 273 7.80 19.35 2.67
C PHE A 273 7.10 20.62 2.19
N ASP A 274 7.78 21.50 1.43
CA ASP A 274 7.20 22.70 0.82
C ASP A 274 6.05 22.38 -0.14
N ARG A 275 6.18 21.28 -0.91
CA ARG A 275 5.09 20.80 -1.77
C ARG A 275 3.93 20.23 -0.96
N GLY A 276 4.18 19.52 0.14
CA GLY A 276 3.15 19.04 1.05
C GLY A 276 2.34 20.18 1.69
N TYR A 277 3.03 21.20 2.21
CA TYR A 277 2.41 22.39 2.77
C TYR A 277 1.58 23.14 1.72
N SER A 278 2.13 23.38 0.53
CA SER A 278 1.41 24.03 -0.57
C SER A 278 0.25 23.17 -1.11
N ASP A 279 0.36 21.84 -1.06
CA ASP A 279 -0.75 20.94 -1.41
C ASP A 279 -1.91 21.12 -0.43
N ILE A 280 -1.65 21.18 0.88
CA ILE A 280 -2.68 21.42 1.91
C ILE A 280 -3.30 22.81 1.74
N ARG A 281 -2.49 23.87 1.80
CA ARG A 281 -2.98 25.26 1.81
C ARG A 281 -3.60 25.70 0.48
N HIS A 282 -3.25 25.09 -0.66
CA HIS A 282 -3.73 25.52 -1.98
C HIS A 282 -4.37 24.42 -2.84
N ARG A 283 -3.75 23.24 -2.97
CA ARG A 283 -4.23 22.23 -3.95
C ARG A 283 -5.41 21.39 -3.44
N LYS A 284 -5.50 21.13 -2.12
CA LYS A 284 -6.59 20.38 -1.49
C LYS A 284 -7.92 21.15 -1.49
N LEU A 285 -7.90 22.48 -1.68
CA LEU A 285 -9.10 23.30 -1.90
C LEU A 285 -9.96 22.85 -3.11
N ALA A 286 -9.40 22.07 -4.03
CA ALA A 286 -10.16 21.42 -5.10
C ALA A 286 -11.22 20.41 -4.60
N TYR A 287 -11.06 19.89 -3.39
CA TYR A 287 -11.99 18.95 -2.74
C TYR A 287 -12.89 19.62 -1.68
N ILE A 288 -12.75 20.94 -1.51
CA ILE A 288 -13.51 21.73 -0.55
C ILE A 288 -14.60 22.51 -1.29
N ALA A 289 -15.83 22.34 -0.83
CA ALA A 289 -17.02 23.02 -1.35
C ALA A 289 -16.80 24.55 -1.29
N PRO A 290 -17.20 25.32 -2.32
CA PRO A 290 -16.89 26.76 -2.41
C PRO A 290 -17.20 27.57 -1.15
N GLU A 291 -18.34 27.28 -0.51
CA GLU A 291 -18.82 27.85 0.76
C GLU A 291 -17.85 27.63 1.93
N ASN A 292 -17.19 26.46 1.98
CA ASN A 292 -16.29 26.07 3.07
C ASN A 292 -14.85 26.56 2.90
N ARG A 293 -14.45 27.06 1.72
CA ARG A 293 -13.04 27.42 1.43
C ARG A 293 -12.49 28.53 2.33
N ARG A 294 -13.32 29.51 2.72
CA ARG A 294 -12.93 30.55 3.68
C ARG A 294 -12.65 29.95 5.06
N LYS A 295 -13.52 29.05 5.51
CA LYS A 295 -13.38 28.35 6.80
C LYS A 295 -12.15 27.45 6.81
N TYR A 296 -11.97 26.63 5.76
CA TYR A 296 -10.78 25.81 5.54
C TYR A 296 -9.49 26.62 5.65
N ASN A 297 -9.36 27.74 4.92
CA ASN A 297 -8.15 28.56 4.95
C ASN A 297 -7.84 29.15 6.34
N ALA A 298 -8.87 29.43 7.14
CA ALA A 298 -8.74 30.00 8.48
C ALA A 298 -8.50 28.96 9.58
N GLN A 299 -9.04 27.75 9.44
CA GLN A 299 -9.07 26.73 10.50
C GLN A 299 -8.21 25.49 10.23
N VAL A 300 -7.70 25.29 9.01
CA VAL A 300 -6.87 24.11 8.67
C VAL A 300 -5.39 24.44 8.75
N GLN A 301 -4.70 23.82 9.69
CA GLN A 301 -3.24 23.81 9.81
C GLN A 301 -2.63 22.62 9.05
N ALA A 302 -1.39 22.77 8.58
CA ALA A 302 -0.56 21.70 8.07
C ALA A 302 0.43 21.22 9.16
N ALA A 303 0.53 19.90 9.34
CA ALA A 303 1.45 19.31 10.32
C ALA A 303 2.18 18.06 9.79
N PRO A 304 3.36 18.20 9.17
CA PRO A 304 4.07 17.07 8.61
C PRO A 304 4.43 15.97 9.63
N ALA A 305 4.25 14.73 9.19
CA ALA A 305 4.60 13.49 9.87
C ALA A 305 6.04 13.02 9.53
N LEU A 306 6.75 12.44 10.50
CA LEU A 306 8.00 11.71 10.29
C LEU A 306 7.87 10.25 10.71
N PHE A 307 8.35 9.32 9.87
CA PHE A 307 8.36 7.88 10.18
C PHE A 307 9.74 7.39 10.58
N MET A 308 9.91 7.02 11.85
CA MET A 308 11.20 6.61 12.41
C MET A 308 11.73 5.33 11.75
N ASP A 309 10.86 4.35 11.50
CA ASP A 309 11.24 3.09 10.87
C ASP A 309 11.79 3.27 9.46
N GLU A 310 11.24 4.20 8.66
CA GLU A 310 11.78 4.50 7.34
C GLU A 310 13.13 5.24 7.41
N ILE A 311 13.22 6.28 8.24
CA ILE A 311 14.41 7.14 8.32
C ILE A 311 15.61 6.38 8.88
N PHE A 312 15.39 5.53 9.89
CA PHE A 312 16.45 4.71 10.49
C PHE A 312 16.57 3.30 9.88
N GLY A 313 15.63 2.87 9.03
CA GLY A 313 15.62 1.53 8.43
C GLY A 313 15.36 0.40 9.44
N ILE A 314 14.43 0.61 10.39
CA ILE A 314 14.22 -0.25 11.57
C ILE A 314 13.54 -1.56 11.17
N GLY A 315 14.31 -2.64 11.09
CA GLY A 315 13.85 -3.90 10.50
C GLY A 315 14.10 -4.00 8.98
N LYS A 316 14.94 -3.12 8.42
CA LYS A 316 15.63 -3.28 7.13
C LYS A 316 14.73 -3.56 5.91
N MET A 317 13.53 -2.97 5.86
CA MET A 317 12.68 -3.11 4.67
C MET A 317 13.36 -2.45 3.47
N ARG A 318 13.51 -3.20 2.38
CA ARG A 318 14.10 -2.73 1.12
C ARG A 318 13.49 -1.40 0.62
N ARG A 319 12.21 -1.18 0.91
CA ARG A 319 11.45 0.01 0.51
C ARG A 319 11.82 1.31 1.21
N TRP A 320 12.60 1.26 2.28
CA TRP A 320 12.89 2.43 3.10
C TRP A 320 14.24 3.05 2.79
N THR A 321 14.26 4.37 2.69
CA THR A 321 15.46 5.16 2.36
C THR A 321 16.59 4.92 3.35
N GLY A 322 16.29 4.89 4.66
CA GLY A 322 17.29 4.65 5.72
C GLY A 322 17.98 3.29 5.67
N THR A 323 17.37 2.29 5.00
CA THR A 323 17.99 0.95 4.84
C THR A 323 19.25 1.00 3.97
N HIS A 324 19.35 2.00 3.06
CA HIS A 324 20.43 2.16 2.09
C HIS A 324 21.45 3.26 2.46
N MET A 325 21.44 3.70 3.72
CA MET A 325 22.29 4.78 4.26
C MET A 325 23.20 4.29 5.40
N ALA A 326 24.38 4.90 5.55
CA ALA A 326 25.23 4.69 6.72
C ALA A 326 24.55 5.25 7.98
N TYR A 327 24.80 4.66 9.16
CA TYR A 327 24.07 5.02 10.38
C TYR A 327 24.20 6.50 10.79
N PRO A 328 25.39 7.16 10.74
CA PRO A 328 25.49 8.59 11.03
C PRO A 328 24.64 9.46 10.11
N ASP A 329 24.50 9.08 8.84
CA ASP A 329 23.68 9.81 7.87
C ASP A 329 22.18 9.62 8.10
N ARG A 330 21.75 8.54 8.77
CA ARG A 330 20.35 8.38 9.22
C ARG A 330 20.01 9.36 10.35
N VAL A 331 20.94 9.59 11.28
CA VAL A 331 20.80 10.59 12.35
C VAL A 331 20.75 12.00 11.76
N ARG A 332 21.64 12.32 10.81
CA ARG A 332 21.64 13.60 10.08
C ARG A 332 20.37 13.80 9.25
N LEU A 333 19.91 12.75 8.55
CA LEU A 333 18.65 12.76 7.80
C LEU A 333 17.45 13.02 8.71
N PHE A 334 17.38 12.37 9.88
CA PHE A 334 16.32 12.62 10.84
C PHE A 334 16.31 14.09 11.31
N GLU A 335 17.49 14.66 11.60
CA GLU A 335 17.61 16.07 11.95
C GLU A 335 17.13 17.00 10.83
N GLU A 336 17.63 16.84 9.58
CA GLU A 336 17.19 17.68 8.46
C GLU A 336 15.69 17.52 8.17
N CYS A 337 15.16 16.29 8.16
CA CYS A 337 13.74 16.04 7.96
C CYS A 337 12.89 16.73 9.03
N LEU A 338 13.33 16.77 10.28
CA LEU A 338 12.62 17.48 11.35
C LEU A 338 12.72 19.00 11.21
N VAL A 339 13.88 19.54 10.84
CA VAL A 339 14.02 20.99 10.53
C VAL A 339 13.20 21.37 9.29
N HIS A 340 13.05 20.49 8.29
CA HIS A 340 12.17 20.70 7.14
C HIS A 340 10.69 20.58 7.48
N ALA A 341 10.30 19.62 8.32
CA ALA A 341 8.94 19.44 8.79
C ALA A 341 8.45 20.66 9.59
N MET A 342 9.25 21.12 10.56
CA MET A 342 8.90 22.28 11.39
C MET A 342 8.80 23.58 10.58
N ASP A 343 9.69 23.78 9.62
CA ASP A 343 9.69 24.91 8.68
C ASP A 343 8.51 24.88 7.68
N ALA A 344 7.85 23.74 7.52
CA ALA A 344 6.70 23.52 6.65
C ALA A 344 5.44 23.13 7.45
N SER A 345 5.31 23.69 8.67
CA SER A 345 4.19 23.49 9.58
C SER A 345 3.62 24.82 10.08
N ASP A 346 2.34 24.84 10.44
CA ASP A 346 1.73 26.03 11.06
C ASP A 346 1.92 26.03 12.60
N GLU A 347 1.72 24.88 13.25
CA GLU A 347 1.82 24.74 14.71
C GLU A 347 2.38 23.39 15.17
N TYR A 348 2.11 22.30 14.44
CA TYR A 348 2.48 20.94 14.85
C TYR A 348 3.37 20.23 13.84
N VAL A 349 4.21 19.33 14.34
CA VAL A 349 4.76 18.18 13.60
C VAL A 349 4.55 16.94 14.46
N TRP A 350 4.52 15.77 13.86
CA TRP A 350 4.37 14.53 14.62
C TRP A 350 5.31 13.43 14.15
N ILE A 351 5.62 12.52 15.07
CA ILE A 351 6.59 11.44 14.83
C ILE A 351 5.93 10.10 15.15
N TYR A 352 5.98 9.20 14.17
CA TYR A 352 5.41 7.87 14.22
C TYR A 352 6.50 6.78 14.23
N ALA A 353 6.25 5.70 14.97
CA ALA A 353 7.11 4.52 15.02
C ALA A 353 6.30 3.23 15.16
N GLU A 354 6.67 2.20 14.39
CA GLU A 354 6.04 0.86 14.46
C GLU A 354 6.84 -0.12 15.33
N LYS A 355 8.17 -0.16 15.17
CA LYS A 355 9.03 -1.22 15.74
C LYS A 355 10.03 -0.74 16.78
N MET A 356 9.97 0.54 17.12
CA MET A 356 10.66 1.11 18.27
C MET A 356 9.67 1.92 19.10
N ASN A 357 10.10 2.29 20.30
CA ASN A 357 9.28 2.96 21.28
C ASN A 357 10.19 3.93 22.04
N TRP A 358 9.77 5.20 22.17
CA TRP A 358 10.55 6.24 22.82
C TRP A 358 10.88 6.01 24.31
N ARG A 359 10.35 4.93 24.92
CA ARG A 359 10.52 4.58 26.34
C ARG A 359 11.44 3.37 26.58
N ASN A 360 11.92 2.68 25.54
CA ASN A 360 12.77 1.49 25.67
C ASN A 360 14.12 1.62 24.94
N GLU A 361 14.99 0.61 25.07
CA GLU A 361 16.35 0.61 24.51
C GLU A 361 16.41 0.59 22.97
N ARG A 362 15.27 0.56 22.27
CA ARG A 362 15.20 0.53 20.79
C ARG A 362 15.23 1.91 20.14
N VAL A 363 15.22 3.00 20.92
CA VAL A 363 15.40 4.35 20.38
C VAL A 363 16.75 4.47 19.68
N PRO A 364 16.80 4.90 18.39
CA PRO A 364 18.07 5.07 17.71
C PRO A 364 19.00 6.07 18.43
N SER A 365 20.23 5.63 18.70
CA SER A 365 21.29 6.48 19.25
C SER A 365 21.44 7.78 18.48
N GLY A 366 21.50 8.90 19.20
CA GLY A 366 21.56 10.25 18.63
C GLY A 366 20.22 10.84 18.17
N ALA A 367 19.11 10.09 18.14
CA ALA A 367 17.80 10.63 17.72
C ALA A 367 17.30 11.74 18.67
N ILE A 368 17.38 11.54 19.98
CA ILE A 368 16.96 12.54 20.97
C ILE A 368 17.77 13.85 20.81
N ASP A 369 19.08 13.75 20.55
CA ASP A 369 19.91 14.94 20.38
C ASP A 369 19.73 15.59 19.00
N ALA A 370 19.38 14.80 17.97
CA ALA A 370 18.92 15.33 16.69
C ALA A 370 17.63 16.15 16.86
N MET A 371 16.66 15.71 17.68
CA MET A 371 15.47 16.52 17.98
C MET A 371 15.82 17.85 18.68
N LYS A 372 16.71 17.82 19.68
CA LYS A 372 17.16 19.03 20.39
C LYS A 372 17.87 20.00 19.43
N ARG A 373 18.77 19.50 18.58
CA ARG A 373 19.46 20.32 17.57
C ARG A 373 18.51 20.84 16.51
N ALA A 374 17.53 20.05 16.06
CA ALA A 374 16.53 20.49 15.11
C ALA A 374 15.70 21.67 15.65
N ARG A 375 15.22 21.59 16.90
CA ARG A 375 14.53 22.71 17.57
C ARG A 375 15.40 23.96 17.64
N ALA A 376 16.61 23.85 18.18
CA ALA A 376 17.53 24.99 18.29
C ALA A 376 17.88 25.60 16.92
N ARG A 377 17.96 24.77 15.86
CA ARG A 377 18.16 25.23 14.48
C ARG A 377 16.95 25.99 13.96
N VAL A 378 15.72 25.52 14.16
CA VAL A 378 14.51 26.22 13.71
C VAL A 378 14.35 27.54 14.47
N GLU A 379 14.57 27.53 15.79
CA GLU A 379 14.56 28.73 16.64
C GLU A 379 15.59 29.77 16.13
N ALA A 380 16.80 29.35 15.75
CA ALA A 380 17.83 30.22 15.16
C ALA A 380 17.60 30.63 13.68
N LEU A 381 16.88 29.82 12.90
CA LEU A 381 16.58 30.11 11.47
C LEU A 381 15.63 31.29 11.30
N SER A 382 14.92 31.70 12.36
CA SER A 382 14.08 32.92 12.39
C SER A 382 14.86 34.21 12.05
N VAL A 383 16.20 34.20 12.13
CA VAL A 383 17.07 35.36 11.87
C VAL A 383 18.16 35.10 10.80
N GLY A 384 18.41 33.83 10.42
CA GLY A 384 19.62 33.44 9.68
C GLY A 384 19.38 32.75 8.31
N LYS A 385 20.37 32.84 7.41
CA LYS A 385 20.39 32.03 6.17
C LYS A 385 20.52 30.54 6.50
N ARG A 386 19.69 29.70 5.88
CA ARG A 386 19.73 28.25 6.05
C ARG A 386 21.02 27.66 5.46
N ARG A 387 21.73 26.84 6.25
CA ARG A 387 22.84 26.01 5.79
C ARG A 387 22.30 24.81 5.00
N VAL A 388 22.94 24.49 3.88
CA VAL A 388 22.68 23.27 3.10
C VAL A 388 23.77 22.25 3.40
N ASP A 389 23.38 21.01 3.67
CA ASP A 389 24.30 19.88 3.81
C ASP A 389 24.37 19.12 2.47
N GLU A 390 25.30 19.54 1.60
CA GLU A 390 25.44 18.97 0.25
C GLU A 390 25.84 17.49 0.28
N GLN A 391 26.66 17.09 1.26
CA GLN A 391 27.12 15.70 1.43
C GLN A 391 25.95 14.79 1.83
N LEU A 392 25.14 15.22 2.81
CA LEU A 392 23.93 14.48 3.17
C LEU A 392 22.93 14.46 2.02
N GLY A 393 22.75 15.59 1.33
CA GLY A 393 21.88 15.67 0.15
C GLY A 393 22.29 14.68 -0.95
N GLN A 394 23.59 14.47 -1.15
CA GLN A 394 24.11 13.45 -2.06
C GLN A 394 23.86 12.02 -1.53
N ALA A 395 24.18 11.75 -0.28
CA ALA A 395 23.95 10.44 0.34
C ALA A 395 22.46 10.02 0.31
N VAL A 396 21.53 10.98 0.50
CA VAL A 396 20.09 10.78 0.39
C VAL A 396 19.67 10.46 -1.05
N ARG A 397 20.16 11.21 -2.05
CA ARG A 397 19.88 10.93 -3.47
C ARG A 397 20.32 9.52 -3.86
N GLU A 398 21.56 9.16 -3.55
CA GLU A 398 22.07 7.81 -3.85
C GLU A 398 21.32 6.71 -3.09
N ALA A 399 20.90 6.96 -1.84
CA ALA A 399 20.09 6.02 -1.08
C ALA A 399 18.69 5.85 -1.68
N MET A 400 18.08 6.91 -2.20
CA MET A 400 16.83 6.86 -2.95
C MET A 400 17.01 6.14 -4.30
N GLU A 401 18.10 6.37 -5.03
CA GLU A 401 18.41 5.63 -6.25
C GLU A 401 18.61 4.13 -5.99
N ARG A 402 19.38 3.76 -4.96
CA ARG A 402 19.53 2.36 -4.51
C ARG A 402 18.19 1.76 -4.11
N ARG A 403 17.40 2.48 -3.30
CA ARG A 403 16.04 2.12 -2.91
C ARG A 403 15.15 1.89 -4.13
N ASP A 404 15.20 2.76 -5.14
CA ASP A 404 14.31 2.72 -6.31
C ASP A 404 14.78 1.74 -7.40
N VAL A 405 16.06 1.36 -7.43
CA VAL A 405 16.53 0.18 -8.18
C VAL A 405 16.04 -1.10 -7.51
N VAL A 406 16.14 -1.20 -6.19
CA VAL A 406 15.68 -2.37 -5.43
C VAL A 406 14.13 -2.47 -5.40
N ASN A 407 13.42 -1.34 -5.32
CA ASN A 407 11.96 -1.23 -5.36
C ASN A 407 11.39 -1.26 -6.78
N ARG A 408 12.20 -1.17 -7.83
CA ARG A 408 11.73 -1.46 -9.20
C ARG A 408 11.29 -2.92 -9.37
N TRP A 409 11.65 -3.80 -8.42
CA TRP A 409 11.06 -5.13 -8.24
C TRP A 409 9.65 -5.13 -7.59
N THR A 410 9.22 -4.00 -7.00
CA THR A 410 7.88 -3.83 -6.41
C THR A 410 7.00 -2.82 -7.17
N ASP A 411 7.58 -1.91 -7.96
CA ASP A 411 6.86 -1.04 -8.92
C ASP A 411 6.56 -1.76 -10.25
N ILE A 412 6.63 -3.09 -10.17
CA ILE A 412 6.05 -4.04 -11.09
C ILE A 412 4.53 -3.83 -11.13
N ARG A 413 4.09 -3.05 -12.13
CA ARG A 413 2.98 -3.53 -12.97
C ARG A 413 3.50 -4.82 -13.60
N SER A 414 3.02 -6.00 -13.18
CA SER A 414 3.38 -7.35 -13.67
C SER A 414 4.48 -7.37 -14.76
N PRO A 415 5.78 -7.61 -14.42
CA PRO A 415 6.91 -7.27 -15.28
C PRO A 415 7.05 -5.76 -15.63
N LEU A 416 6.67 -5.23 -16.80
CA LEU A 416 5.96 -5.79 -17.97
C LEU A 416 6.39 -7.21 -18.34
N ILE A 417 5.53 -8.22 -18.10
CA ILE A 417 5.82 -9.61 -18.42
C ILE A 417 5.78 -9.65 -19.93
N GLN A 418 6.94 -9.56 -20.56
CA GLN A 418 7.05 -9.65 -22.01
C GLN A 418 6.46 -11.00 -22.41
N PRO A 419 5.27 -11.05 -23.04
CA PRO A 419 4.59 -12.31 -23.23
C PRO A 419 5.42 -13.15 -24.19
N LYS A 420 6.02 -14.25 -23.68
CA LYS A 420 6.97 -15.03 -24.48
C LYS A 420 6.33 -15.45 -25.79
N SER A 421 6.97 -15.12 -26.91
CA SER A 421 6.51 -15.53 -28.23
C SER A 421 7.51 -16.50 -28.83
N VAL A 422 7.02 -17.58 -29.42
CA VAL A 422 7.83 -18.54 -30.18
C VAL A 422 7.10 -18.92 -31.47
N SER A 423 7.84 -19.22 -32.52
CA SER A 423 7.29 -19.80 -33.75
C SER A 423 7.42 -21.32 -33.67
N LEU A 424 6.30 -22.04 -33.83
CA LEU A 424 6.27 -23.49 -33.95
C LEU A 424 6.22 -23.83 -35.44
N TYR A 425 7.19 -24.60 -35.92
CA TYR A 425 7.25 -25.05 -37.31
C TYR A 425 6.44 -26.34 -37.47
N ARG A 426 5.85 -26.55 -38.65
CA ARG A 426 5.13 -27.79 -38.96
C ARG A 426 6.15 -28.86 -39.32
N ASP A 427 5.99 -30.05 -38.76
CA ASP A 427 6.69 -31.23 -39.23
C ASP A 427 5.65 -32.22 -39.78
N ALA A 428 5.72 -32.47 -41.09
CA ALA A 428 4.83 -33.41 -41.78
C ALA A 428 5.12 -34.87 -41.38
N ASN A 429 6.35 -35.15 -40.96
CA ASN A 429 6.81 -36.49 -40.62
C ASN A 429 6.62 -36.80 -39.13
N ALA A 430 6.31 -35.81 -38.27
CA ALA A 430 6.07 -36.06 -36.84
C ALA A 430 4.96 -37.11 -36.57
N ASP A 431 4.03 -37.30 -37.51
CA ASP A 431 3.00 -38.34 -37.45
C ASP A 431 3.54 -39.78 -37.64
N SER A 432 4.68 -39.95 -38.29
CA SER A 432 5.39 -41.23 -38.53
C SER A 432 6.66 -41.39 -37.68
N ASP A 433 7.32 -40.29 -37.35
CA ASP A 433 8.68 -40.28 -36.83
C ASP A 433 8.72 -40.27 -35.30
N VAL A 434 7.75 -39.61 -34.64
CA VAL A 434 7.70 -39.52 -33.17
C VAL A 434 6.95 -40.70 -32.56
N THR A 435 7.64 -41.48 -31.74
CA THR A 435 7.10 -42.63 -31.00
C THR A 435 7.00 -42.28 -29.54
N ILE A 436 5.78 -41.94 -29.09
CA ILE A 436 5.48 -41.53 -27.70
C ILE A 436 5.84 -42.64 -26.69
N ASP A 437 7.12 -42.66 -26.27
CA ASP A 437 7.74 -43.61 -25.33
C ASP A 437 8.36 -42.88 -24.10
N GLY A 438 8.48 -41.56 -24.19
CA GLY A 438 8.95 -40.66 -23.14
C GLY A 438 10.38 -40.17 -23.35
N ARG A 439 11.06 -40.56 -24.42
CA ARG A 439 12.40 -40.11 -24.81
C ARG A 439 12.31 -38.95 -25.79
N ILE A 440 13.41 -38.23 -25.99
CA ILE A 440 13.45 -37.06 -26.87
C ILE A 440 14.66 -37.24 -27.80
N ASP A 441 14.67 -38.35 -28.53
CA ASP A 441 15.81 -38.84 -29.31
C ASP A 441 15.53 -38.94 -30.82
N GLU A 442 14.28 -38.75 -31.27
CA GLU A 442 13.95 -38.72 -32.70
C GLU A 442 14.25 -37.38 -33.37
N ARG A 443 14.53 -37.46 -34.68
CA ARG A 443 14.97 -36.34 -35.51
C ARG A 443 14.00 -35.14 -35.52
N THR A 444 12.71 -35.39 -35.40
CA THR A 444 11.67 -34.34 -35.27
C THR A 444 11.98 -33.33 -34.17
N TRP A 445 12.64 -33.75 -33.08
CA TRP A 445 13.02 -32.86 -31.98
C TRP A 445 14.18 -31.91 -32.30
N GLU A 446 14.96 -32.16 -33.36
CA GLU A 446 16.01 -31.23 -33.82
C GLU A 446 15.41 -29.97 -34.46
N GLY A 447 14.29 -30.11 -35.18
CA GLY A 447 13.56 -29.00 -35.82
C GLY A 447 12.48 -28.37 -34.95
N ALA A 448 12.14 -28.99 -33.81
CA ALA A 448 11.10 -28.52 -32.91
C ALA A 448 11.49 -27.22 -32.19
N ALA A 449 10.49 -26.36 -31.95
CA ALA A 449 10.71 -25.07 -31.33
C ALA A 449 10.95 -25.20 -29.83
N GLU A 450 12.06 -24.64 -29.34
CA GLU A 450 12.46 -24.80 -27.94
C GLU A 450 11.89 -23.71 -27.01
N LEU A 451 11.36 -24.16 -25.88
CA LEU A 451 10.82 -23.38 -24.78
C LEU A 451 11.81 -23.40 -23.62
N ARG A 452 12.49 -22.28 -23.39
CA ARG A 452 13.46 -22.10 -22.29
C ARG A 452 12.95 -21.16 -21.20
N ASP A 453 13.74 -21.03 -20.14
CA ASP A 453 13.60 -20.04 -19.06
C ASP A 453 12.27 -20.15 -18.29
N PHE A 454 11.84 -21.37 -17.94
CA PHE A 454 10.69 -21.57 -17.08
C PHE A 454 10.94 -20.89 -15.72
N THR A 455 10.04 -20.02 -15.28
CA THR A 455 10.19 -19.27 -14.02
C THR A 455 9.25 -19.79 -12.95
N HIS A 456 9.56 -19.53 -11.69
CA HIS A 456 8.62 -19.69 -10.57
C HIS A 456 7.32 -18.90 -10.79
N LEU A 457 6.27 -19.26 -10.04
CA LEU A 457 5.06 -18.45 -9.92
C LEU A 457 5.38 -17.11 -9.23
N LEU A 458 4.64 -16.05 -9.57
CA LEU A 458 4.98 -14.66 -9.21
C LEU A 458 4.93 -14.32 -7.70
N TYR A 459 4.48 -15.24 -6.84
CA TYR A 459 4.55 -15.13 -5.37
C TYR A 459 5.63 -16.02 -4.72
N LEU A 460 6.25 -16.93 -5.47
CA LEU A 460 7.25 -17.86 -4.95
C LEU A 460 8.63 -17.21 -4.98
N THR A 461 9.08 -16.72 -3.82
CA THR A 461 10.34 -16.00 -3.61
C THR A 461 11.55 -16.95 -3.56
N ARG A 462 11.84 -17.66 -4.67
CA ARG A 462 13.09 -18.40 -4.87
C ARG A 462 13.88 -17.77 -6.01
N ASP A 463 15.11 -17.38 -5.71
CA ASP A 463 16.01 -16.69 -6.64
C ASP A 463 16.54 -17.61 -7.76
N GLN A 464 16.38 -18.94 -7.61
CA GLN A 464 16.80 -19.95 -8.58
C GLN A 464 15.74 -21.06 -8.72
N VAL A 465 15.57 -21.57 -9.94
CA VAL A 465 14.79 -22.79 -10.22
C VAL A 465 15.66 -23.99 -9.88
N THR A 466 15.18 -24.86 -8.98
CA THR A 466 15.92 -26.00 -8.46
C THR A 466 15.95 -27.17 -9.44
N ALA A 467 14.92 -27.31 -10.27
CA ALA A 467 14.83 -28.31 -11.34
C ALA A 467 14.51 -27.63 -12.69
N PRO A 468 15.55 -27.21 -13.44
CA PRO A 468 15.38 -26.57 -14.75
C PRO A 468 14.46 -27.39 -15.67
N THR A 469 13.53 -26.70 -16.31
CA THR A 469 12.59 -27.29 -17.26
C THR A 469 12.80 -26.68 -18.64
N THR A 470 12.95 -27.52 -19.66
CA THR A 470 12.87 -27.15 -21.07
C THR A 470 11.76 -27.95 -21.74
N ALA A 471 11.25 -27.44 -22.86
CA ALA A 471 10.35 -28.21 -23.71
C ALA A 471 10.63 -27.93 -25.19
N ARG A 472 10.42 -28.92 -26.05
CA ARG A 472 10.46 -28.81 -27.50
C ARG A 472 9.04 -29.03 -28.02
N VAL A 473 8.58 -28.17 -28.92
CA VAL A 473 7.21 -28.19 -29.43
C VAL A 473 7.19 -28.10 -30.96
N THR A 474 6.49 -29.04 -31.59
CA THR A 474 6.22 -29.06 -33.03
C THR A 474 4.76 -29.45 -33.29
N TRP A 475 4.32 -29.43 -34.54
CA TRP A 475 2.93 -29.74 -34.89
C TRP A 475 2.79 -30.39 -36.27
N SER A 476 1.75 -31.22 -36.41
CA SER A 476 1.40 -31.94 -37.64
C SER A 476 -0.05 -31.66 -38.04
N ASP A 477 -0.54 -32.34 -39.07
CA ASP A 477 -1.96 -32.26 -39.43
C ASP A 477 -2.88 -32.96 -38.41
N ARG A 478 -2.35 -33.86 -37.58
CA ARG A 478 -3.10 -34.54 -36.51
C ARG A 478 -3.11 -33.81 -35.17
N GLY A 479 -2.00 -33.18 -34.78
CA GLY A 479 -1.92 -32.57 -33.45
C GLY A 479 -0.64 -31.82 -33.11
N LEU A 480 -0.51 -31.50 -31.82
CA LEU A 480 0.70 -30.95 -31.21
C LEU A 480 1.57 -32.07 -30.65
N TYR A 481 2.88 -31.90 -30.79
CA TYR A 481 3.90 -32.76 -30.18
C TYR A 481 4.72 -31.95 -29.18
N LEU A 482 4.90 -32.47 -27.97
CA LEU A 482 5.68 -31.83 -26.92
C LEU A 482 6.63 -32.83 -26.25
N GLY A 483 7.93 -32.60 -26.37
CA GLY A 483 8.97 -33.27 -25.58
C GLY A 483 9.39 -32.35 -24.44
N ILE A 484 9.37 -32.80 -23.19
CA ILE A 484 9.59 -31.97 -22.00
C ILE A 484 10.70 -32.62 -21.17
N THR A 485 11.74 -31.87 -20.82
CA THR A 485 12.86 -32.32 -19.98
C THR A 485 12.87 -31.55 -18.66
N CYS A 486 12.97 -32.28 -17.55
CA CYS A 486 13.17 -31.74 -16.20
C CYS A 486 14.47 -32.29 -15.63
N SER A 487 15.54 -31.49 -15.65
CA SER A 487 16.88 -31.89 -15.20
C SER A 487 17.15 -31.42 -13.76
N GLY A 488 18.18 -31.99 -13.11
CA GLY A 488 18.60 -31.59 -11.76
C GLY A 488 17.70 -32.12 -10.64
N LEU A 489 16.99 -33.21 -10.91
CA LEU A 489 16.14 -33.92 -9.95
C LEU A 489 16.78 -35.28 -9.63
N ASP A 490 16.69 -35.70 -8.38
CA ASP A 490 16.95 -37.11 -8.00
C ASP A 490 15.83 -37.98 -8.62
N ALA A 491 16.13 -38.49 -9.81
CA ALA A 491 15.18 -39.18 -10.66
C ALA A 491 14.75 -40.54 -10.05
N LYS A 492 15.65 -41.19 -9.30
CA LYS A 492 15.37 -42.43 -8.54
C LYS A 492 14.34 -42.16 -7.45
N ARG A 493 14.51 -41.08 -6.68
CA ARG A 493 13.53 -40.64 -5.69
C ARG A 493 12.16 -40.29 -6.29
N LEU A 494 12.10 -39.86 -7.55
CA LEU A 494 10.82 -39.66 -8.26
C LEU A 494 10.16 -40.96 -8.72
N ALA A 495 10.95 -41.99 -9.06
CA ALA A 495 10.45 -43.32 -9.41
C ALA A 495 9.88 -44.06 -8.18
N ASP A 496 10.60 -44.01 -7.05
CA ASP A 496 10.24 -44.66 -5.78
C ASP A 496 9.04 -44.02 -5.05
N ASN A 497 8.60 -42.85 -5.52
CA ASN A 497 7.51 -42.10 -4.91
C ASN A 497 6.17 -42.88 -4.94
N PRO A 498 5.39 -42.85 -3.83
CA PRO A 498 4.03 -43.37 -3.78
C PRO A 498 3.15 -42.88 -4.95
N GLU A 499 2.17 -43.67 -5.36
CA GLU A 499 1.30 -43.33 -6.51
C GLU A 499 0.58 -41.98 -6.31
N SER A 500 0.23 -41.62 -5.07
CA SER A 500 -0.35 -40.32 -4.69
C SER A 500 0.63 -39.13 -4.87
N GLU A 501 1.93 -39.38 -4.81
CA GLU A 501 2.99 -38.39 -5.09
C GLU A 501 3.25 -38.28 -6.60
N ARG A 502 3.32 -39.41 -7.31
CA ARG A 502 3.45 -39.45 -8.77
C ARG A 502 2.26 -38.77 -9.49
N LYS A 503 1.05 -38.85 -8.91
CA LYS A 503 -0.13 -38.07 -9.36
C LYS A 503 -0.05 -36.56 -9.11
N ARG A 504 0.81 -36.09 -8.17
CA ARG A 504 1.02 -34.67 -7.86
C ARG A 504 2.15 -34.04 -8.67
N ASN A 505 3.17 -34.83 -9.04
CA ASN A 505 4.13 -34.44 -10.06
C ASN A 505 3.40 -34.36 -11.40
N SER A 506 3.21 -33.13 -11.90
CA SER A 506 2.25 -32.87 -12.98
C SER A 506 2.68 -31.72 -13.88
N LEU A 507 2.21 -31.80 -15.11
CA LEU A 507 2.49 -30.86 -16.19
C LEU A 507 1.14 -30.40 -16.75
N ARG A 508 1.01 -29.11 -17.03
CA ARG A 508 -0.26 -28.45 -17.35
C ARG A 508 -0.10 -27.55 -18.56
N LEU A 509 -0.78 -27.88 -19.65
CA LEU A 509 -0.97 -26.99 -20.80
C LEU A 509 -2.26 -26.19 -20.61
N VAL A 510 -2.20 -24.87 -20.75
CA VAL A 510 -3.37 -24.01 -20.98
C VAL A 510 -3.17 -23.33 -22.32
N ILE A 511 -4.14 -23.45 -23.22
CA ILE A 511 -4.09 -22.91 -24.58
C ILE A 511 -5.46 -22.31 -24.98
N ALA A 512 -5.45 -21.23 -25.73
CA ALA A 512 -6.66 -20.66 -26.34
C ALA A 512 -7.22 -21.60 -27.42
N ALA A 513 -8.53 -21.79 -27.41
CA ALA A 513 -9.26 -22.55 -28.41
C ALA A 513 -9.61 -21.69 -29.64
N ASP A 514 -9.80 -20.39 -29.44
CA ASP A 514 -10.09 -19.36 -30.43
C ASP A 514 -8.86 -18.48 -30.71
N VAL A 515 -8.94 -17.66 -31.76
CA VAL A 515 -7.85 -16.74 -32.15
C VAL A 515 -7.85 -15.50 -31.26
N GLU A 516 -9.02 -15.08 -30.79
CA GLU A 516 -9.21 -13.89 -29.95
C GLU A 516 -8.85 -14.13 -28.46
N GLY A 517 -8.57 -15.39 -28.07
CA GLY A 517 -8.20 -15.73 -26.70
C GLY A 517 -9.32 -15.52 -25.69
N ARG A 518 -10.57 -15.83 -26.06
CA ARG A 518 -11.76 -15.73 -25.21
C ARG A 518 -12.21 -17.08 -24.63
N GLU A 519 -11.82 -18.19 -25.25
CA GLU A 519 -12.03 -19.55 -24.76
C GLU A 519 -10.71 -20.30 -24.58
N PHE A 520 -10.60 -21.07 -23.50
CA PHE A 520 -9.38 -21.80 -23.16
C PHE A 520 -9.65 -23.28 -22.96
N ARG A 521 -8.64 -24.09 -23.23
CA ARG A 521 -8.56 -25.51 -22.86
C ARG A 521 -7.40 -25.70 -21.90
N ARG A 522 -7.62 -26.48 -20.86
CA ARG A 522 -6.59 -26.92 -19.90
C ARG A 522 -6.49 -28.42 -19.96
N LEU A 523 -5.28 -28.90 -20.22
CA LEU A 523 -4.92 -30.30 -20.17
C LEU A 523 -3.99 -30.51 -18.99
N ASP A 524 -4.41 -31.35 -18.06
CA ASP A 524 -3.62 -31.79 -16.91
C ASP A 524 -3.06 -33.19 -17.20
N PHE A 525 -1.74 -33.34 -17.07
CA PHE A 525 -1.01 -34.60 -17.19
C PHE A 525 -0.23 -34.84 -15.89
N ASN A 526 -0.10 -36.09 -15.46
CA ASN A 526 0.78 -36.50 -14.36
C ASN A 526 1.72 -37.62 -14.83
N MET A 527 2.59 -38.12 -13.95
CA MET A 527 3.53 -39.19 -14.32
C MET A 527 2.86 -40.51 -14.76
N ASN A 528 1.56 -40.70 -14.48
CA ASN A 528 0.79 -41.86 -14.94
C ASN A 528 0.02 -41.57 -16.26
N GLY A 529 0.20 -40.38 -16.85
CA GLY A 529 -0.34 -40.00 -18.15
C GLY A 529 -1.39 -38.87 -18.12
N PHE A 530 -2.26 -38.84 -19.13
CA PHE A 530 -3.30 -37.82 -19.28
C PHE A 530 -4.37 -37.94 -18.19
N ALA A 531 -4.60 -36.86 -17.44
CA ALA A 531 -5.45 -36.89 -16.25
C ALA A 531 -6.78 -36.15 -16.41
N ARG A 532 -6.83 -35.03 -17.16
CA ARG A 532 -8.05 -34.21 -17.30
C ARG A 532 -8.01 -33.23 -18.47
N LEU A 533 -9.13 -33.12 -19.19
CA LEU A 533 -9.49 -31.96 -20.01
C LEU A 533 -10.50 -31.05 -19.27
N ALA A 534 -10.28 -29.75 -19.34
CA ALA A 534 -11.22 -28.74 -18.86
C ALA A 534 -11.27 -27.52 -19.79
N ALA A 535 -12.38 -26.79 -19.76
CA ALA A 535 -12.57 -25.53 -20.49
C ALA A 535 -12.92 -24.38 -19.54
N ASN A 536 -12.61 -23.15 -19.96
CA ASN A 536 -12.92 -21.91 -19.25
C ASN A 536 -13.05 -20.77 -20.30
N LYS A 537 -13.79 -19.71 -19.98
CA LYS A 537 -13.93 -18.50 -20.80
C LYS A 537 -13.32 -17.30 -20.10
N LEU A 538 -12.87 -16.31 -20.86
CA LEU A 538 -12.30 -15.09 -20.29
C LEU A 538 -13.30 -14.42 -19.32
N GLY A 539 -12.87 -14.22 -18.07
CA GLY A 539 -13.70 -13.70 -16.98
C GLY A 539 -14.39 -14.75 -16.09
N GLU A 540 -14.44 -16.02 -16.49
CA GLU A 540 -15.02 -17.09 -15.65
C GLU A 540 -14.01 -17.62 -14.60
N ARG A 541 -14.45 -17.67 -13.34
CA ARG A 541 -13.60 -18.08 -12.20
C ARG A 541 -13.36 -19.59 -12.10
N THR A 542 -14.06 -20.43 -12.87
CA THR A 542 -14.11 -21.89 -12.67
C THR A 542 -13.86 -22.68 -13.95
N TRP A 543 -12.98 -23.69 -13.85
CA TRP A 543 -12.69 -24.62 -14.93
C TRP A 543 -13.73 -25.76 -14.98
N ARG A 544 -14.49 -25.84 -16.07
CA ARG A 544 -15.53 -26.86 -16.29
C ARG A 544 -14.89 -28.12 -16.89
N LYS A 545 -15.06 -29.29 -16.26
CA LYS A 545 -14.62 -30.58 -16.84
C LYS A 545 -15.28 -30.75 -18.22
N GLN A 546 -14.54 -31.21 -19.20
CA GLN A 546 -15.08 -31.57 -20.51
C GLN A 546 -15.36 -33.08 -20.59
N PRO A 547 -16.24 -33.53 -21.51
CA PRO A 547 -16.29 -34.93 -21.93
C PRO A 547 -14.90 -35.40 -22.39
N ASP A 548 -14.68 -36.71 -22.33
CA ASP A 548 -13.45 -37.30 -22.84
C ASP A 548 -13.40 -37.16 -24.38
N PRO A 549 -12.25 -36.76 -24.97
CA PRO A 549 -12.16 -36.48 -26.40
C PRO A 549 -12.19 -37.77 -27.23
N ALA A 550 -12.67 -37.66 -28.48
CA ALA A 550 -12.79 -38.80 -29.40
C ALA A 550 -11.46 -39.48 -29.74
N GLU A 551 -10.35 -38.73 -29.72
CA GLU A 551 -8.99 -39.26 -29.66
C GLU A 551 -8.35 -38.68 -28.38
N ALA A 552 -7.87 -39.56 -27.50
CA ALA A 552 -7.22 -39.14 -26.25
C ALA A 552 -5.79 -38.67 -26.51
N PRO A 553 -5.29 -37.66 -25.77
CA PRO A 553 -3.87 -37.33 -25.76
C PRO A 553 -3.04 -38.55 -25.37
N LYS A 554 -1.99 -38.84 -26.14
CA LYS A 554 -1.01 -39.88 -25.81
C LYS A 554 0.13 -39.24 -25.03
N THR A 555 0.66 -39.96 -24.06
CA THR A 555 1.79 -39.50 -23.27
C THR A 555 2.56 -40.68 -22.70
N ALA A 556 3.88 -40.55 -22.69
CA ALA A 556 4.78 -41.43 -21.99
C ALA A 556 5.84 -40.62 -21.23
N THR A 557 6.54 -41.26 -20.32
CA THR A 557 7.54 -40.65 -19.45
C THR A 557 8.71 -41.58 -19.23
N ALA A 558 9.94 -41.09 -19.40
CA ALA A 558 11.16 -41.82 -19.10
C ALA A 558 11.92 -41.14 -17.94
N ILE A 559 12.52 -41.96 -17.08
CA ILE A 559 13.26 -41.51 -15.90
C ILE A 559 14.73 -41.92 -16.11
N GLY A 560 15.62 -40.94 -16.22
CA GLY A 560 17.07 -41.14 -16.32
C GLY A 560 17.73 -41.18 -14.93
N ASP A 561 19.04 -40.93 -14.87
CA ASP A 561 19.76 -40.81 -13.59
C ASP A 561 19.60 -39.41 -12.95
N ASP A 562 19.75 -38.33 -13.73
CA ASP A 562 19.71 -36.91 -13.27
C ASP A 562 18.55 -36.08 -13.86
N GLU A 563 17.68 -36.72 -14.65
CA GLU A 563 16.55 -36.05 -15.31
C GLU A 563 15.31 -36.95 -15.51
N TRP A 564 14.17 -36.30 -15.70
CA TRP A 564 12.90 -36.91 -16.07
C TRP A 564 12.38 -36.26 -17.36
N THR A 565 12.04 -37.08 -18.35
CA THR A 565 11.47 -36.65 -19.63
C THR A 565 10.03 -37.11 -19.80
N ALA A 566 9.27 -36.34 -20.59
CA ALA A 566 7.90 -36.66 -20.97
C ALA A 566 7.64 -36.29 -22.43
N GLU A 567 7.01 -37.19 -23.17
CA GLU A 567 6.56 -36.94 -24.54
C GLU A 567 5.04 -36.96 -24.60
N TRP A 568 4.46 -35.99 -25.32
CA TRP A 568 3.03 -35.87 -25.54
C TRP A 568 2.68 -35.72 -27.02
N PHE A 569 1.62 -36.42 -27.42
CA PHE A 569 0.83 -36.11 -28.62
C PHE A 569 -0.56 -35.64 -28.18
N ILE A 570 -0.96 -34.45 -28.63
CA ILE A 570 -2.26 -33.84 -28.29
C ILE A 570 -3.06 -33.61 -29.59
N PRO A 571 -4.13 -34.39 -29.84
CA PRO A 571 -5.00 -34.20 -30.99
C PRO A 571 -5.61 -32.80 -31.04
N TRP A 572 -5.78 -32.25 -32.25
CA TRP A 572 -6.36 -30.92 -32.45
C TRP A 572 -7.75 -30.75 -31.81
N SER A 573 -8.55 -31.81 -31.74
CA SER A 573 -9.86 -31.85 -31.07
C SER A 573 -9.81 -31.42 -29.59
N CYS A 574 -8.69 -31.67 -28.89
CA CYS A 574 -8.52 -31.33 -27.48
C CYS A 574 -8.26 -29.83 -27.23
N VAL A 575 -7.82 -29.09 -28.26
CA VAL A 575 -7.29 -27.72 -28.15
C VAL A 575 -7.99 -26.70 -29.04
N GLY A 576 -9.19 -27.01 -29.55
CA GLY A 576 -10.00 -26.09 -30.37
C GLY A 576 -9.79 -26.20 -31.88
N GLY A 577 -9.32 -27.34 -32.38
CA GLY A 577 -9.09 -27.58 -33.80
C GLY A 577 -7.70 -27.18 -34.28
N LYS A 578 -7.41 -27.47 -35.56
CA LYS A 578 -6.13 -27.16 -36.22
C LYS A 578 -5.98 -25.65 -36.42
N PRO A 579 -4.85 -25.03 -36.06
CA PRO A 579 -4.59 -23.62 -36.33
C PRO A 579 -4.44 -23.36 -37.83
N ALA A 580 -4.86 -22.18 -38.29
CA ALA A 580 -4.57 -21.74 -39.64
C ALA A 580 -3.06 -21.40 -39.78
N PRO A 581 -2.45 -21.55 -40.97
CA PRO A 581 -1.08 -21.10 -41.23
C PRO A 581 -0.85 -19.65 -40.81
N ASN A 582 0.27 -19.39 -40.14
CA ASN A 582 0.67 -18.11 -39.55
C ASN A 582 -0.26 -17.54 -38.46
N SER A 583 -1.29 -18.28 -38.02
CA SER A 583 -2.13 -17.88 -36.88
C SER A 583 -1.40 -18.02 -35.54
N THR A 584 -2.00 -17.46 -34.49
CA THR A 584 -1.42 -17.43 -33.15
C THR A 584 -2.39 -17.94 -32.09
N ARG A 585 -1.87 -18.59 -31.05
CA ARG A 585 -2.66 -18.93 -29.84
C ARG A 585 -1.99 -18.46 -28.56
N LYS A 586 -2.80 -17.95 -27.63
CA LYS A 586 -2.38 -17.65 -26.26
C LYS A 586 -2.19 -18.94 -25.48
N VAL A 587 -1.08 -19.06 -24.75
CA VAL A 587 -0.63 -20.36 -24.22
C VAL A 587 0.34 -20.25 -23.05
N THR A 588 0.37 -21.28 -22.21
CA THR A 588 1.36 -21.48 -21.15
C THR A 588 1.46 -22.97 -20.80
N LEU A 589 2.69 -23.46 -20.70
CA LEU A 589 3.05 -24.76 -20.15
C LEU A 589 3.59 -24.55 -18.72
N ALA A 590 3.15 -25.36 -17.76
CA ALA A 590 3.57 -25.28 -16.36
C ALA A 590 3.88 -26.66 -15.77
N ARG A 591 4.81 -26.73 -14.82
CA ARG A 591 5.28 -27.95 -14.17
C ARG A 591 5.23 -27.82 -12.64
N GLN A 592 4.61 -28.79 -11.98
CA GLN A 592 4.59 -28.97 -10.53
C GLN A 592 5.45 -30.19 -10.15
N CYS A 593 6.39 -30.01 -9.23
CA CYS A 593 7.08 -31.11 -8.53
C CYS A 593 6.66 -31.19 -7.06
N THR A 594 6.75 -32.39 -6.46
CA THR A 594 6.59 -32.58 -5.00
C THR A 594 7.91 -32.57 -4.23
N SER A 595 9.02 -32.98 -4.85
CA SER A 595 10.33 -33.09 -4.21
C SER A 595 11.46 -32.63 -5.16
N PRO A 596 11.96 -31.38 -5.04
CA PRO A 596 11.49 -30.34 -4.13
C PRO A 596 10.09 -29.82 -4.52
N SER A 597 9.29 -29.40 -3.54
CA SER A 597 8.01 -28.75 -3.81
C SER A 597 8.25 -27.44 -4.55
N GLU A 598 7.83 -27.39 -5.82
CA GLU A 598 8.19 -26.31 -6.75
C GLU A 598 7.18 -26.22 -7.91
N TYR A 599 6.84 -25.01 -8.32
CA TYR A 599 5.95 -24.74 -9.46
C TYR A 599 6.62 -23.76 -10.42
N THR A 600 6.81 -24.20 -11.66
CA THR A 600 7.41 -23.40 -12.73
C THR A 600 6.48 -23.27 -13.92
N SER A 601 6.66 -22.23 -14.74
CA SER A 601 5.87 -22.02 -15.96
C SER A 601 6.66 -21.29 -17.05
N TRP A 602 6.42 -21.65 -18.31
CA TRP A 602 7.08 -21.03 -19.46
C TRP A 602 6.70 -19.56 -19.62
N SER A 603 5.40 -19.25 -19.58
CA SER A 603 4.89 -17.88 -19.44
C SER A 603 4.48 -17.67 -17.97
N PRO A 604 4.91 -16.58 -17.30
CA PRO A 604 4.69 -16.38 -15.88
C PRO A 604 3.22 -16.43 -15.45
N LYS A 605 2.98 -16.95 -14.25
CA LYS A 605 1.65 -17.09 -13.64
C LYS A 605 1.63 -16.57 -12.21
N ILE A 606 0.49 -16.03 -11.79
CA ILE A 606 0.28 -15.61 -10.40
C ILE A 606 -0.02 -16.82 -9.50
N ASP A 607 -0.82 -17.80 -9.92
CA ASP A 607 -1.21 -18.94 -9.08
C ASP A 607 -1.35 -20.22 -9.95
N PRO A 608 -1.25 -21.45 -9.40
CA PRO A 608 -1.43 -22.66 -10.19
C PRO A 608 -2.81 -22.75 -10.89
N ASN A 609 -3.82 -22.10 -10.30
CA ASN A 609 -5.23 -22.12 -10.71
C ASN A 609 -5.72 -20.77 -11.26
N LEU A 610 -5.17 -19.62 -10.80
CA LEU A 610 -5.40 -18.32 -11.44
C LEU A 610 -4.49 -18.16 -12.65
N TRP A 611 -5.11 -18.17 -13.82
CA TRP A 611 -4.50 -17.79 -15.08
C TRP A 611 -4.95 -16.36 -15.41
N ASP A 612 -4.01 -15.57 -15.91
CA ASP A 612 -4.26 -14.22 -16.38
C ASP A 612 -3.98 -14.21 -17.88
N SER A 613 -5.00 -13.91 -18.68
CA SER A 613 -4.92 -13.85 -20.15
C SER A 613 -3.88 -12.86 -20.65
N GLU A 614 -3.64 -11.78 -19.91
CA GLU A 614 -2.67 -10.73 -20.29
C GLU A 614 -1.22 -11.25 -20.18
N ASN A 615 -0.98 -12.20 -19.26
CA ASN A 615 0.34 -12.81 -19.01
C ASN A 615 0.56 -14.11 -19.79
N LEU A 616 -0.33 -14.50 -20.70
CA LEU A 616 -0.15 -15.67 -21.56
C LEU A 616 0.82 -15.39 -22.73
N GLY A 617 1.76 -16.31 -22.90
CA GLY A 617 2.66 -16.37 -24.04
C GLY A 617 1.92 -16.66 -25.34
N THR A 618 2.62 -16.61 -26.46
CA THR A 618 2.04 -16.72 -27.80
C THR A 618 2.81 -17.73 -28.63
N TRP A 619 2.14 -18.80 -29.06
CA TRP A 619 2.66 -19.68 -30.11
C TRP A 619 2.19 -19.17 -31.46
N ARG A 620 3.11 -19.06 -32.42
CA ARG A 620 2.85 -18.69 -33.82
C ARG A 620 3.05 -19.93 -34.69
N PHE A 621 2.01 -20.40 -35.35
CA PHE A 621 2.08 -21.62 -36.15
C PHE A 621 2.63 -21.31 -37.54
N ARG A 622 3.82 -21.79 -37.86
CA ARG A 622 4.48 -21.67 -39.17
C ARG A 622 4.35 -23.00 -39.90
N GLU A 623 4.15 -22.93 -41.21
CA GLU A 623 4.36 -24.08 -42.11
C GLU A 623 5.85 -24.36 -42.28
#